data_AF-A0A8S3U7L8-F1
#
_entry.id   AF-A0A8S3U7L8-F1
#
_cell.length_a   1.000
_cell.length_b   1.000
_cell.length_c   1.000
_cell.angle_alpha   90.00
_cell.angle_beta   90.00
_cell.angle_gamma   90.00
#
_symmetry.space_group_name_H-M   'P 1'
#
loop_
_entity.id
_entity.type
_entity.pdbx_description
1 polymer ?
#
loop_
_entity_poly.entity_id
_entity_poly.type
_entity_poly.pdbx_seq_one_letter_code
_entity_poly.pdbx_strand_id
1 'polypeptide(L)'
;MICIFLFLCLITVTKLEDPCFTTKLIDDWRRSVANAAITGVCDNFLEEGWYRVISCAGELMPTECPIGGYRCGTTSPFWLSSNNVTGSLYPHNGNTVNRTTCRATFSGNCCDQTIDIRIKDCGCYYVYYLKHTTGCYSAYCFGDQLPCPDGLTSSTGFTPGCVNSSCSGIGKLKEARPIRCYWSILNEKRKKKEFSTFCLPLWYLLVSLIG
;
A
#
# COMPACT_ATOMS: atom_id res chain seq x y z
N MET A 1 14.35 52.29 15.97
CA MET A 1 15.07 51.11 15.44
C MET A 1 14.84 49.83 16.27
N ILE A 2 13.64 49.58 16.82
CA ILE A 2 13.35 48.36 17.63
C ILE A 2 11.93 47.84 17.35
N CYS A 3 11.49 47.79 16.09
CA CYS A 3 10.14 47.27 15.79
C CYS A 3 10.07 46.43 14.51
N ILE A 4 11.18 45.75 14.17
CA ILE A 4 11.26 44.88 12.98
C ILE A 4 11.60 43.41 13.33
N PHE A 5 11.82 43.08 14.62
CA PHE A 5 12.25 41.73 15.04
C PHE A 5 11.19 40.92 15.82
N LEU A 6 9.89 41.15 15.60
CA LEU A 6 8.80 40.34 16.19
C LEU A 6 7.85 39.76 15.13
N PHE A 7 8.35 39.52 13.92
CA PHE A 7 7.61 38.86 12.84
C PHE A 7 8.39 37.69 12.23
N LEU A 8 9.15 36.96 13.05
CA LEU A 8 9.84 35.75 12.62
C LEU A 8 9.28 34.53 13.34
N CYS A 9 8.80 33.60 12.53
CA CYS A 9 8.49 32.20 12.85
C CYS A 9 7.04 31.85 13.26
N LEU A 10 6.08 32.25 12.42
CA LEU A 10 4.97 31.33 12.07
C LEU A 10 5.34 30.60 10.77
N ILE A 11 6.51 29.98 10.73
CA ILE A 11 6.78 28.96 9.71
C ILE A 11 6.05 27.73 10.21
N THR A 12 4.80 27.52 9.79
CA THR A 12 4.23 26.18 9.86
C THR A 12 5.08 25.34 8.94
N VAL A 13 6.07 24.63 9.49
CA VAL A 13 6.72 23.54 8.79
C VAL A 13 5.61 22.53 8.53
N THR A 14 4.98 22.59 7.36
CA THR A 14 4.16 21.50 6.87
C THR A 14 5.14 20.34 6.70
N LYS A 15 5.29 19.53 7.74
CA LYS A 15 5.98 18.25 7.65
C LYS A 15 5.33 17.56 6.46
N LEU A 16 6.09 17.30 5.40
CA LEU A 16 5.62 16.46 4.30
C LEU A 16 5.19 15.15 4.96
N GLU A 17 3.88 14.92 5.01
CA GLU A 17 3.33 13.80 5.74
C GLU A 17 3.81 12.54 5.06
N ASP A 18 4.49 11.68 5.83
CA ASP A 18 5.03 10.46 5.28
C ASP A 18 3.83 9.55 4.92
N PRO A 19 3.69 9.15 3.64
CA PRO A 19 2.54 8.37 3.19
C PRO A 19 2.48 6.97 3.80
N CYS A 20 3.49 6.53 4.56
CA CYS A 20 3.36 5.33 5.37
C CYS A 20 2.37 5.49 6.54
N PHE A 21 2.06 6.71 6.97
CA PHE A 21 1.15 6.92 8.10
C PHE A 21 -0.23 7.41 7.68
N THR A 22 -0.33 8.04 6.52
CA THR A 22 -1.56 8.69 6.06
C THR A 22 -1.84 8.27 4.62
N THR A 23 -2.80 7.35 4.46
CA THR A 23 -3.23 6.81 3.17
C THR A 23 -4.72 6.60 3.14
N LYS A 24 -5.27 6.53 1.93
CA LYS A 24 -6.57 5.92 1.69
C LYS A 24 -6.43 4.40 1.65
N LEU A 25 -7.45 3.69 2.09
CA LEU A 25 -7.42 2.23 2.15
C LEU A 25 -8.17 1.63 0.95
N ILE A 26 -7.58 0.60 0.35
CA ILE A 26 -8.25 -0.27 -0.63
C ILE A 26 -8.41 -1.64 0.01
N ASP A 27 -9.64 -1.97 0.34
CA ASP A 27 -10.04 -3.29 0.84
C ASP A 27 -11.09 -3.89 -0.10
N ASP A 28 -10.62 -4.40 -1.24
CA ASP A 28 -11.49 -4.96 -2.26
C ASP A 28 -10.83 -6.18 -2.90
N TRP A 29 -11.29 -7.37 -2.50
CA TRP A 29 -10.78 -8.63 -3.04
C TRP A 29 -11.05 -8.80 -4.53
N ARG A 30 -12.08 -8.12 -5.07
CA ARG A 30 -12.45 -8.25 -6.48
C ARG A 30 -11.33 -7.79 -7.40
N ARG A 31 -10.39 -6.99 -6.89
CA ARG A 31 -9.16 -6.53 -7.58
C ARG A 31 -8.11 -7.63 -7.77
N SER A 32 -8.33 -8.83 -7.23
CA SER A 32 -7.44 -9.98 -7.42
C SER A 32 -7.32 -10.39 -8.87
N VAL A 33 -6.11 -10.72 -9.30
CA VAL A 33 -5.89 -11.31 -10.62
C VAL A 33 -6.56 -12.68 -10.75
N ALA A 34 -6.85 -13.38 -9.65
CA ALA A 34 -7.61 -14.61 -9.68
C ALA A 34 -9.11 -14.39 -9.94
N ASN A 35 -9.64 -13.17 -9.72
CA ASN A 35 -11.04 -12.84 -10.01
C ASN A 35 -11.25 -12.69 -11.53
N ALA A 36 -11.73 -13.75 -12.17
CA ALA A 36 -11.99 -13.81 -13.60
C ALA A 36 -13.36 -13.22 -14.02
N ALA A 37 -14.12 -12.63 -13.09
CA ALA A 37 -15.46 -12.11 -13.34
C ALA A 37 -15.45 -10.57 -13.44
N ILE A 38 -16.32 -10.01 -14.29
CA ILE A 38 -16.58 -8.57 -14.34
C ILE A 38 -17.53 -8.24 -13.18
N THR A 39 -16.98 -7.62 -12.13
CA THR A 39 -17.71 -7.33 -10.88
C THR A 39 -17.91 -5.83 -10.64
N GLY A 40 -17.60 -5.00 -11.65
CA GLY A 40 -17.86 -3.57 -11.66
C GLY A 40 -16.79 -2.73 -10.94
N VAL A 41 -15.56 -3.24 -10.80
CA VAL A 41 -14.46 -2.45 -10.22
C VAL A 41 -14.04 -1.37 -11.21
N CYS A 42 -13.96 -0.12 -10.72
CA CYS A 42 -13.82 1.08 -11.55
C CYS A 42 -12.97 2.14 -10.84
N ASP A 43 -11.86 2.54 -11.46
CA ASP A 43 -10.93 3.55 -10.92
C ASP A 43 -10.96 4.89 -11.67
N ASN A 44 -11.98 5.13 -12.50
CA ASN A 44 -12.14 6.41 -13.22
C ASN A 44 -12.38 7.61 -12.27
N PHE A 45 -12.92 7.33 -11.09
CA PHE A 45 -13.16 8.32 -10.03
C PHE A 45 -12.18 8.15 -8.86
N LEU A 46 -11.15 7.31 -9.02
CA LEU A 46 -10.11 7.16 -8.00
C LEU A 46 -9.37 8.50 -7.89
N GLU A 47 -9.48 9.15 -6.73
CA GLU A 47 -8.77 10.39 -6.47
C GLU A 47 -7.26 10.13 -6.45
N GLU A 48 -6.49 10.97 -7.13
CA GLU A 48 -5.03 10.85 -7.13
C GLU A 48 -4.48 10.98 -5.70
N GLY A 49 -3.58 10.07 -5.30
CA GLY A 49 -3.02 10.09 -3.95
C GLY A 49 -2.40 8.76 -3.52
N TRP A 50 -2.02 8.70 -2.24
CA TRP A 50 -1.41 7.51 -1.63
C TRP A 50 -2.46 6.54 -1.09
N TYR A 51 -2.35 5.29 -1.52
CA TYR A 51 -3.23 4.20 -1.14
C TYR A 51 -2.43 3.07 -0.49
N ARG A 52 -2.99 2.48 0.57
CA ARG A 52 -2.57 1.20 1.10
C ARG A 52 -3.62 0.15 0.77
N VAL A 53 -3.18 -0.96 0.20
CA VAL A 53 -4.03 -2.13 -0.01
C VAL A 53 -4.00 -2.97 1.25
N ILE A 54 -5.17 -3.36 1.74
CA ILE A 54 -5.33 -4.20 2.94
C ILE A 54 -6.21 -5.43 2.67
N SER A 55 -6.39 -5.75 1.39
CA SER A 55 -7.20 -6.88 0.94
C SER A 55 -6.55 -8.22 1.30
N CYS A 56 -7.33 -9.11 1.91
CA CYS A 56 -6.93 -10.50 2.14
C CYS A 56 -6.72 -11.31 0.85
N ALA A 57 -7.13 -10.77 -0.30
CA ALA A 57 -6.79 -11.35 -1.60
C ALA A 57 -5.31 -11.15 -1.99
N GLY A 58 -4.59 -10.28 -1.26
CA GLY A 58 -3.20 -9.92 -1.49
C GLY A 58 -3.04 -8.40 -1.68
N GLU A 59 -1.91 -7.88 -1.20
CA GLU A 59 -1.64 -6.43 -1.19
C GLU A 59 -0.81 -5.96 -2.39
N LEU A 60 -0.14 -6.89 -3.09
CA LEU A 60 0.78 -6.56 -4.18
C LEU A 60 0.05 -6.46 -5.51
N MET A 61 0.44 -5.47 -6.32
CA MET A 61 0.05 -5.40 -7.73
C MET A 61 0.76 -6.51 -8.50
N PRO A 62 0.04 -7.30 -9.34
CA PRO A 62 0.66 -8.35 -10.13
C PRO A 62 1.69 -7.75 -11.10
N THR A 63 2.80 -8.47 -11.26
CA THR A 63 3.92 -8.07 -12.14
C THR A 63 3.91 -8.82 -13.47
N GLU A 64 2.94 -9.70 -13.65
CA GLU A 64 2.70 -10.42 -14.89
C GLU A 64 1.41 -9.90 -15.52
N CYS A 65 1.40 -9.88 -16.86
CA CYS A 65 0.25 -9.46 -17.61
C CYS A 65 -0.95 -10.38 -17.33
N PRO A 66 -2.10 -9.85 -16.87
CA PRO A 66 -3.33 -10.61 -16.72
C PRO A 66 -3.91 -10.96 -18.10
N ILE A 67 -3.59 -12.17 -18.59
CA ILE A 67 -4.05 -12.65 -19.89
C ILE A 67 -5.58 -12.85 -19.88
N GLY A 68 -6.22 -12.46 -20.98
CA GLY A 68 -7.66 -12.65 -21.21
C GLY A 68 -8.57 -11.50 -20.74
N GLY A 69 -8.00 -10.39 -20.25
CA GLY A 69 -8.66 -9.10 -19.99
C GLY A 69 -9.75 -9.05 -18.91
N TYR A 70 -10.45 -10.15 -18.62
CA TYR A 70 -11.45 -10.24 -17.55
C TYR A 70 -10.78 -10.68 -16.26
N ARG A 71 -10.02 -9.77 -15.66
CA ARG A 71 -9.30 -10.00 -14.41
C ARG A 71 -9.51 -8.81 -13.48
N CYS A 72 -9.35 -9.00 -12.18
CA CYS A 72 -9.40 -7.91 -11.22
C CYS A 72 -10.75 -7.17 -11.19
N GLY A 73 -11.84 -7.88 -11.53
CA GLY A 73 -13.19 -7.33 -11.46
C GLY A 73 -13.56 -6.40 -12.62
N THR A 74 -12.72 -6.31 -13.65
CA THR A 74 -12.83 -5.34 -14.74
C THR A 74 -12.45 -5.95 -16.09
N THR A 75 -12.66 -5.23 -17.20
CA THR A 75 -12.28 -5.67 -18.56
C THR A 75 -10.94 -5.09 -19.04
N SER A 76 -10.44 -4.08 -18.34
CA SER A 76 -9.17 -3.41 -18.66
C SER A 76 -8.29 -3.28 -17.42
N PRO A 77 -7.76 -4.40 -16.91
CA PRO A 77 -6.95 -4.44 -15.71
C PRO A 77 -5.60 -3.75 -15.91
N PHE A 78 -5.21 -2.93 -14.93
CA PHE A 78 -3.87 -2.35 -14.83
C PHE A 78 -2.99 -3.20 -13.92
N TRP A 79 -1.81 -3.58 -14.43
CA TRP A 79 -0.80 -4.39 -13.74
C TRP A 79 0.56 -3.67 -13.73
N LEU A 80 1.50 -4.10 -12.90
CA LEU A 80 2.79 -3.44 -12.72
C LEU A 80 3.79 -3.91 -13.80
N SER A 81 4.13 -3.03 -14.75
CA SER A 81 5.00 -3.39 -15.88
C SER A 81 6.47 -3.44 -15.49
N SER A 82 7.18 -4.44 -16.01
CA SER A 82 8.64 -4.59 -15.86
C SER A 82 9.47 -3.95 -16.97
N ASN A 83 8.84 -3.46 -18.05
CA ASN A 83 9.52 -3.13 -19.31
C ASN A 83 10.59 -2.03 -19.19
N ASN A 84 10.45 -1.13 -18.20
CA ASN A 84 11.32 0.03 -18.03
C ASN A 84 12.12 0.00 -16.72
N VAL A 85 12.27 -1.17 -16.09
CA VAL A 85 12.93 -1.29 -14.79
C VAL A 85 14.08 -2.28 -14.86
N THR A 86 15.28 -1.81 -14.51
CA THR A 86 16.42 -2.66 -14.20
C THR A 86 16.46 -2.94 -12.70
N GLY A 87 16.38 -4.21 -12.31
CA GLY A 87 16.38 -4.62 -10.90
C GLY A 87 14.98 -4.87 -10.30
N SER A 88 14.83 -4.63 -8.99
CA SER A 88 13.59 -4.98 -8.28
C SER A 88 12.43 -4.05 -8.62
N LEU A 89 11.27 -4.62 -8.99
CA LEU A 89 10.04 -3.86 -9.25
C LEU A 89 9.49 -3.17 -8.00
N TYR A 90 9.75 -3.72 -6.81
CA TYR A 90 9.32 -3.12 -5.57
C TYR A 90 10.51 -2.45 -4.86
N PRO A 91 10.29 -1.27 -4.23
CA PRO A 91 11.34 -0.62 -3.45
C PRO A 91 11.69 -1.43 -2.20
N HIS A 92 12.84 -1.11 -1.63
CA HIS A 92 13.33 -1.65 -0.36
C HIS A 92 13.89 -0.51 0.50
N ASN A 93 14.06 -0.78 1.80
CA ASN A 93 14.72 0.11 2.76
C ASN A 93 14.05 1.48 2.93
N GLY A 94 12.71 1.54 2.88
CA GLY A 94 11.99 2.80 3.08
C GLY A 94 11.88 3.68 1.83
N ASN A 95 12.46 3.25 0.71
CA ASN A 95 12.59 4.05 -0.49
C ASN A 95 11.26 4.20 -1.25
N THR A 96 11.17 5.27 -2.03
CA THR A 96 10.11 5.49 -3.01
C THR A 96 10.69 5.36 -4.41
N VAL A 97 9.98 4.69 -5.30
CA VAL A 97 10.38 4.49 -6.69
C VAL A 97 9.24 4.82 -7.64
N ASN A 98 9.58 5.36 -8.81
CA ASN A 98 8.64 5.55 -9.90
C ASN A 98 8.45 4.21 -10.63
N ARG A 99 7.22 3.88 -10.96
CA ARG A 99 6.87 2.68 -11.74
C ARG A 99 5.80 3.01 -12.76
N THR A 100 5.69 2.15 -13.75
CA THR A 100 4.66 2.28 -14.77
C THR A 100 3.72 1.09 -14.67
N THR A 101 2.44 1.37 -14.58
CA THR A 101 1.39 0.35 -14.75
C THR A 101 1.02 0.27 -16.22
N CYS A 102 0.61 -0.92 -16.67
CA CYS A 102 0.09 -1.08 -18.01
C CYS A 102 -1.27 -1.76 -18.02
N ARG A 103 -2.10 -1.36 -18.97
CA ARG A 103 -3.44 -1.89 -19.18
C ARG A 103 -3.38 -3.12 -20.08
N ALA A 104 -3.91 -4.23 -19.59
CA ALA A 104 -4.19 -5.38 -20.44
C ALA A 104 -5.60 -5.28 -21.03
N THR A 105 -5.79 -5.81 -22.22
CA THR A 105 -7.06 -5.80 -22.95
C THR A 105 -7.64 -7.20 -23.06
N PHE A 106 -8.94 -7.27 -23.32
CA PHE A 106 -9.63 -8.51 -23.67
C PHE A 106 -9.02 -9.22 -24.89
N SER A 107 -8.53 -8.47 -25.88
CA SER A 107 -7.89 -9.01 -27.09
C SER A 107 -6.50 -9.61 -26.85
N GLY A 108 -5.99 -9.58 -25.62
CA GLY A 108 -4.68 -10.14 -25.26
C GLY A 108 -3.51 -9.18 -25.46
N ASN A 109 -3.76 -7.89 -25.77
CA ASN A 109 -2.70 -6.89 -25.69
C ASN A 109 -2.39 -6.64 -24.20
N CYS A 110 -1.14 -6.85 -23.81
CA CYS A 110 -0.71 -6.68 -22.42
C CYS A 110 -0.41 -5.23 -22.04
N CYS A 111 -0.29 -4.33 -23.02
CA CYS A 111 0.11 -2.97 -22.77
C CYS A 111 -0.31 -2.02 -23.89
N ASP A 112 -1.58 -1.59 -23.88
CA ASP A 112 -2.09 -0.60 -24.84
C ASP A 112 -2.17 0.83 -24.25
N GLN A 113 -2.17 0.95 -22.92
CA GLN A 113 -2.15 2.21 -22.20
C GLN A 113 -1.31 2.08 -20.93
N THR A 114 -0.51 3.10 -20.63
CA THR A 114 0.30 3.16 -19.41
C THR A 114 -0.17 4.26 -18.45
N ILE A 115 0.05 4.06 -17.15
CA ILE A 115 -0.09 5.10 -16.12
C ILE A 115 1.11 5.04 -15.18
N ASP A 116 1.83 6.16 -15.05
CA ASP A 116 2.93 6.30 -14.11
C ASP A 116 2.43 6.49 -12.68
N ILE A 117 2.95 5.65 -11.79
CA ILE A 117 2.66 5.59 -10.36
C ILE A 117 3.95 5.70 -9.54
N ARG A 118 3.81 5.81 -8.22
CA ARG A 118 4.93 5.64 -7.29
C ARG A 118 4.63 4.54 -6.29
N ILE A 119 5.65 3.82 -5.87
CA ILE A 119 5.54 2.81 -4.83
C ILE A 119 6.54 3.18 -3.74
N LYS A 120 6.11 3.15 -2.47
CA LYS A 120 7.00 3.31 -1.31
C LYS A 120 6.98 2.08 -0.42
N ASP A 121 8.16 1.65 -0.01
CA ASP A 121 8.33 0.61 1.00
C ASP A 121 8.14 1.21 2.40
N CYS A 122 7.13 0.76 3.14
CA CYS A 122 6.92 1.16 4.54
C CYS A 122 7.48 0.12 5.52
N GLY A 123 8.31 -0.80 5.03
CA GLY A 123 8.95 -1.89 5.76
C GLY A 123 8.04 -3.11 5.90
N CYS A 124 6.76 -2.90 6.20
CA CYS A 124 5.76 -3.96 6.38
C CYS A 124 4.87 -4.22 5.17
N TYR A 125 4.56 -3.14 4.47
CA TYR A 125 3.59 -3.08 3.38
C TYR A 125 4.09 -2.02 2.42
N TYR A 126 3.49 -2.00 1.23
CA TYR A 126 3.71 -0.97 0.24
C TYR A 126 2.55 0.00 0.23
N VAL A 127 2.86 1.26 -0.07
CA VAL A 127 1.87 2.27 -0.41
C VAL A 127 2.08 2.71 -1.85
N TYR A 128 0.97 2.92 -2.55
CA TYR A 128 0.93 3.19 -3.98
C TYR A 128 0.37 4.59 -4.20
N TYR A 129 1.14 5.44 -4.87
CA TYR A 129 0.62 6.71 -5.36
C TYR A 129 -0.08 6.45 -6.69
N LEU A 130 -1.40 6.36 -6.65
CA LEU A 130 -2.25 6.00 -7.79
C LEU A 130 -2.89 7.24 -8.40
N LYS A 131 -3.26 7.13 -9.68
CA LYS A 131 -3.99 8.14 -10.44
C LYS A 131 -5.27 7.52 -10.97
N HIS A 132 -6.25 8.34 -11.34
CA HIS A 132 -7.46 7.82 -11.96
C HIS A 132 -7.15 7.11 -13.29
N THR A 133 -7.92 6.08 -13.61
CA THR A 133 -7.86 5.40 -14.91
C THR A 133 -8.70 6.13 -15.95
N THR A 134 -8.52 5.80 -17.23
CA THR A 134 -9.42 6.27 -18.30
C THR A 134 -10.62 5.34 -18.39
N GLY A 135 -11.81 5.86 -18.07
CA GLY A 135 -13.07 5.14 -18.18
C GLY A 135 -13.29 4.11 -17.06
N CYS A 136 -14.54 3.71 -16.87
CA CYS A 136 -14.96 2.93 -15.70
C CYS A 136 -14.73 1.42 -15.84
N TYR A 137 -14.47 0.94 -17.06
CA TYR A 137 -14.12 -0.45 -17.34
C TYR A 137 -12.63 -0.75 -17.12
N SER A 138 -11.97 0.06 -16.29
CA SER A 138 -10.55 -0.02 -15.97
C SER A 138 -10.33 0.06 -14.47
N ALA A 139 -9.43 -0.76 -13.94
CA ALA A 139 -9.05 -0.75 -12.53
C ALA A 139 -7.66 -1.35 -12.30
N TYR A 140 -7.00 -0.93 -11.23
CA TYR A 140 -5.74 -1.52 -10.76
C TYR A 140 -5.98 -2.88 -10.09
N CYS A 141 -5.19 -3.86 -10.51
CA CYS A 141 -5.15 -5.18 -9.90
C CYS A 141 -4.35 -5.18 -8.59
N PHE A 142 -4.81 -5.95 -7.63
CA PHE A 142 -4.08 -6.25 -6.41
C PHE A 142 -4.42 -7.65 -5.91
N GLY A 143 -3.38 -8.42 -5.60
CA GLY A 143 -3.50 -9.76 -5.07
C GLY A 143 -3.80 -10.81 -6.14
N ASP A 144 -3.77 -12.06 -5.69
CA ASP A 144 -3.85 -13.28 -6.49
C ASP A 144 -4.70 -14.37 -5.83
N GLN A 145 -5.38 -14.06 -4.73
CA GLN A 145 -6.26 -15.00 -4.01
C GLN A 145 -7.73 -14.70 -4.22
N LEU A 146 -8.59 -15.67 -3.93
CA LEU A 146 -10.04 -15.57 -3.97
C LEU A 146 -10.65 -15.86 -2.60
N PRO A 147 -11.86 -15.34 -2.29
CA PRO A 147 -12.62 -15.80 -1.15
C PRO A 147 -12.82 -17.33 -1.23
N CYS A 148 -12.88 -17.97 -0.07
CA CYS A 148 -13.21 -19.39 -0.03
C CYS A 148 -14.60 -19.64 -0.64
N PRO A 149 -14.76 -20.73 -1.43
CA PRO A 149 -16.07 -21.17 -1.88
C PRO A 149 -17.02 -21.46 -0.71
N ASP A 150 -18.31 -21.41 -0.99
CA ASP A 150 -19.35 -21.69 0.01
C ASP A 150 -19.12 -23.03 0.73
N GLY A 151 -19.21 -23.00 2.07
CA GLY A 151 -19.00 -24.16 2.94
C GLY A 151 -17.54 -24.44 3.30
N LEU A 152 -16.58 -23.70 2.74
CA LEU A 152 -15.17 -23.78 3.11
C LEU A 152 -14.70 -22.55 3.88
N THR A 153 -13.71 -22.75 4.75
CA THR A 153 -13.10 -21.69 5.56
C THR A 153 -11.59 -21.84 5.60
N SER A 154 -10.87 -20.72 5.71
CA SER A 154 -9.44 -20.68 6.01
C SER A 154 -9.19 -19.67 7.15
N SER A 155 -7.95 -19.54 7.62
CA SER A 155 -7.59 -18.54 8.64
C SER A 155 -7.81 -17.10 8.17
N THR A 156 -7.77 -16.84 6.86
CA THR A 156 -8.01 -15.52 6.26
C THR A 156 -9.38 -15.40 5.60
N GLY A 157 -10.07 -16.52 5.38
CA GLY A 157 -11.27 -16.58 4.53
C GLY A 157 -10.98 -16.57 3.03
N PHE A 158 -9.70 -16.65 2.64
CA PHE A 158 -9.23 -16.64 1.26
C PHE A 158 -8.39 -17.87 0.94
N THR A 159 -8.19 -18.13 -0.34
CA THR A 159 -7.21 -19.11 -0.83
C THR A 159 -5.78 -18.67 -0.52
N PRO A 160 -4.82 -19.62 -0.49
CA PRO A 160 -5.01 -21.07 -0.40
C PRO A 160 -5.46 -21.50 1.00
N GLY A 161 -5.87 -22.77 1.15
CA GLY A 161 -6.17 -23.37 2.47
C GLY A 161 -7.63 -23.34 2.89
N CYS A 162 -8.55 -23.19 1.93
CA CYS A 162 -9.98 -23.38 2.17
C CYS A 162 -10.27 -24.85 2.46
N VAL A 163 -10.79 -25.15 3.66
CA VAL A 163 -11.13 -26.50 4.11
C VAL A 163 -12.56 -26.55 4.62
N ASN A 164 -13.17 -27.74 4.62
CA ASN A 164 -14.52 -27.90 5.12
C ASN A 164 -14.57 -27.62 6.63
N SER A 165 -15.51 -26.78 7.04
CA SER A 165 -15.75 -26.45 8.46
C SER A 165 -16.01 -27.68 9.35
N SER A 166 -16.42 -28.82 8.76
CA SER A 166 -16.60 -30.11 9.45
C SER A 166 -15.31 -30.75 10.00
N CYS A 167 -14.13 -30.27 9.61
CA CYS A 167 -12.83 -30.76 10.09
C CYS A 167 -11.98 -29.67 10.76
N SER A 168 -12.59 -28.77 11.55
CA SER A 168 -11.83 -27.81 12.36
C SER A 168 -11.17 -28.48 13.57
N GLY A 169 -10.06 -29.17 13.33
CA GLY A 169 -9.05 -29.38 14.35
C GLY A 169 -8.50 -28.03 14.79
N ILE A 170 -8.54 -27.76 16.09
CA ILE A 170 -7.99 -26.56 16.74
C ILE A 170 -6.47 -26.53 16.49
N GLY A 171 -6.06 -25.90 15.38
CA GLY A 171 -4.68 -25.59 15.04
C GLY A 171 -4.40 -24.14 15.41
N LYS A 172 -3.75 -23.94 16.56
CA LYS A 172 -3.37 -22.66 17.15
C LYS A 172 -2.93 -21.60 16.12
N LEU A 173 -3.60 -20.44 16.19
CA LEU A 173 -3.10 -19.17 15.66
C LEU A 173 -1.67 -18.92 16.17
N LYS A 174 -0.72 -18.87 15.24
CA LYS A 174 0.34 -17.87 15.32
C LYS A 174 0.21 -17.03 14.08
N GLU A 175 -0.43 -15.87 14.25
CA GLU A 175 -0.33 -14.76 13.33
C GLU A 175 1.15 -14.31 13.34
N ALA A 176 1.96 -14.99 12.55
CA ALA A 176 3.33 -14.58 12.31
C ALA A 176 3.24 -13.36 11.39
N ARG A 177 3.18 -12.17 11.98
CA ARG A 177 3.63 -10.98 11.27
C ARG A 177 5.00 -11.32 10.68
N PRO A 178 5.28 -11.00 9.41
CA PRO A 178 6.60 -11.23 8.83
C PRO A 178 7.65 -10.71 9.81
N ILE A 179 8.73 -11.46 10.08
CA ILE A 179 9.76 -11.03 11.04
C ILE A 179 10.25 -9.60 10.70
N ARG A 180 10.31 -9.28 9.39
CA ARG A 180 10.54 -7.94 8.83
C ARG A 180 9.63 -6.86 9.45
N CYS A 181 8.34 -7.16 9.60
CA CYS A 181 7.36 -6.27 10.20
C CYS A 181 7.57 -6.03 11.68
N TYR A 182 7.84 -7.10 12.42
CA TYR A 182 8.05 -7.03 13.86
C TYR A 182 9.24 -6.10 14.20
N TRP A 183 10.36 -6.25 13.51
CA TRP A 183 11.54 -5.40 13.72
C TRP A 183 11.35 -3.95 13.26
N SER A 184 10.62 -3.70 12.17
CA SER A 184 10.30 -2.32 11.74
C SER A 184 9.52 -1.57 12.83
N ILE A 185 8.47 -2.20 13.39
CA ILE A 185 7.65 -1.64 14.47
C ILE A 185 8.47 -1.41 15.74
N LEU A 186 9.38 -2.33 16.10
CA LEU A 186 10.23 -2.18 17.28
C LEU A 186 11.27 -1.05 17.12
N ASN A 187 11.89 -0.92 15.95
CA ASN A 187 12.85 0.13 15.66
C ASN A 187 12.19 1.52 15.68
N GLU A 188 10.94 1.63 15.23
CA GLU A 188 10.17 2.87 15.30
C GLU A 188 9.80 3.25 16.75
N LYS A 189 9.41 2.28 17.59
CA LYS A 189 9.21 2.51 19.04
C LYS A 189 10.49 2.99 19.72
N ARG A 190 11.66 2.50 19.30
CA ARG A 190 12.96 2.95 19.80
C ARG A 190 13.27 4.40 19.41
N LYS A 191 13.07 4.77 18.13
CA LYS A 191 13.24 6.14 17.63
C LYS A 191 12.29 7.15 18.29
N LYS A 192 11.03 6.78 18.51
CA LYS A 192 10.05 7.64 19.23
C LYS A 192 10.46 7.87 20.69
N LYS A 193 11.07 6.88 21.34
CA LYS A 193 11.58 6.99 22.71
C LYS A 193 12.80 7.91 22.77
N GLU A 194 13.73 7.79 21.82
CA GLU A 194 14.87 8.70 21.68
C GLU A 194 14.42 10.14 21.40
N PHE A 195 13.46 10.37 20.49
CA PHE A 195 12.96 11.71 20.18
C PHE A 195 12.21 12.37 21.35
N SER A 196 11.49 11.60 22.17
CA SER A 196 10.85 12.12 23.39
C SER A 196 11.84 12.53 24.49
N THR A 197 13.09 12.04 24.42
CA THR A 197 14.15 12.34 25.40
C THR A 197 14.86 13.67 25.07
N PHE A 198 14.67 14.22 23.86
CA PHE A 198 15.25 15.51 23.43
C PHE A 198 14.30 16.71 23.57
N CYS A 199 13.05 16.50 24.00
CA CYS A 199 12.09 17.57 24.30
C CYS A 199 11.94 17.81 25.81
N LEU A 200 13.03 17.74 26.58
CA LEU A 200 13.06 18.45 27.85
C LEU A 200 13.18 19.95 27.52
N PRO A 201 12.28 20.80 28.04
CA PRO A 201 12.27 22.21 27.69
C PRO A 201 13.58 22.86 28.11
N LEU A 202 14.20 23.61 27.18
CA LEU A 202 15.36 24.49 27.38
C LEU A 202 15.15 25.56 28.49
N TRP A 203 14.00 25.55 29.18
CA TRP A 203 13.71 26.42 30.30
C TRP A 203 14.54 26.09 31.55
N TYR A 204 15.06 24.85 31.69
CA TYR A 204 15.86 24.47 32.87
C TYR A 204 17.33 24.90 32.82
N LEU A 205 17.89 25.28 31.66
CA LEU A 205 19.30 25.68 31.53
C LEU A 205 19.57 27.18 31.77
N LEU A 206 18.53 27.99 32.00
CA LEU A 206 18.66 29.43 32.29
C LEU A 206 18.47 29.79 33.77
N VAL A 207 18.11 28.83 34.63
CA VAL A 207 17.87 29.10 36.07
C VAL A 207 19.12 28.91 36.94
N SER A 208 20.22 28.39 36.37
CA SER A 208 21.50 28.18 37.10
C SER A 208 22.59 29.24 36.83
N LEU A 209 22.24 30.37 36.21
CA LEU A 209 23.15 31.51 35.98
C LEU A 209 22.70 32.82 36.67
N ILE A 210 21.68 32.76 37.54
CA ILE A 210 21.23 33.91 38.36
C ILE A 210 21.01 33.48 39.82
N GLY A 211 21.95 32.68 40.35
CA GLY A 211 22.04 32.33 41.77
C GLY A 211 23.48 32.39 42.23
#